data_AF-A0A7Y2HKW7-F1
#
_entry.id   AF-A0A7Y2HKW7-F1
#
_cell.length_a   1.000
_cell.length_b   1.000
_cell.length_c   1.000
_cell.angle_alpha   90.00
_cell.angle_beta   90.00
_cell.angle_gamma   90.00
#
_symmetry.space_group_name_H-M   'P 1'
#
loop_
_entity.id
_entity.type
_entity.pdbx_description
1 polymer ?
#
loop_
_entity_poly.entity_id
_entity_poly.type
_entity_poly.pdbx_seq_one_letter_code
_entity_poly.pdbx_strand_id
1 'polypeptide(L)' 'MESLILYVKESYNELVHKVSWPTWPNLLQSTVVVLVASAIIALIILVMDLISKNVLTTIYSI' A
#
# COMPACT_ATOMS: atom_id res chain seq x y z
N MET A 1 -0.04 -16.50 -30.70
CA MET A 1 1.04 -16.47 -29.69
C MET A 1 2.04 -15.36 -30.00
N GLU A 2 2.43 -15.19 -31.27
CA GLU A 2 3.33 -14.09 -31.70
C GLU A 2 2.78 -12.68 -31.40
N SER A 3 1.48 -12.47 -31.53
CA SER A 3 0.82 -11.19 -31.23
C SER A 3 0.94 -10.77 -29.77
N LEU A 4 0.84 -11.72 -28.83
CA LEU A 4 0.99 -11.44 -27.40
C LEU A 4 2.43 -11.07 -27.04
N ILE A 5 3.41 -11.74 -27.66
CA ILE A 5 4.83 -11.47 -27.46
C ILE A 5 5.19 -10.08 -28.01
N LEU A 6 4.67 -9.73 -29.19
CA LEU A 6 4.82 -8.39 -29.77
C LEU A 6 4.19 -7.32 -28.90
N TYR A 7 2.97 -7.54 -28.42
CA TYR A 7 2.26 -6.60 -27.55
C TYR A 7 3.02 -6.28 -26.26
N VAL A 8 3.57 -7.30 -25.59
CA VAL A 8 4.37 -7.10 -24.36
C VAL A 8 5.67 -6.34 -24.67
N LYS A 9 6.33 -6.67 -25.78
CA LYS A 9 7.58 -5.99 -26.19
C LYS A 9 7.34 -4.52 -26.53
N GLU A 10 6.24 -4.21 -27.19
CA GLU A 10 5.85 -2.84 -27.55
C GLU A 10 5.42 -2.06 -26.30
N SER A 11 4.64 -2.68 -25.41
CA SER A 11 4.26 -2.10 -24.12
C SER A 11 5.46 -1.76 -23.25
N TYR A 12 6.47 -2.64 -23.19
CA TYR A 12 7.72 -2.34 -22.48
C TYR A 12 8.45 -1.15 -23.09
N ASN A 13 8.55 -1.10 -24.42
CA ASN A 13 9.21 0.00 -25.11
C ASN A 13 8.51 1.33 -24.84
N GLU A 14 7.18 1.36 -24.86
CA GLU A 14 6.38 2.53 -24.50
C GLU A 14 6.57 2.95 -23.05
N LEU A 15 6.46 2.00 -22.12
CA LEU A 15 6.59 2.27 -20.69
C LEU A 15 7.97 2.80 -20.32
N VAL A 16 9.03 2.42 -21.03
CA VAL A 16 10.39 2.87 -20.73
C VAL A 16 10.76 4.16 -21.45
N HIS A 17 10.32 4.36 -22.69
CA HIS A 17 10.81 5.46 -23.54
C HIS A 17 9.82 6.61 -23.71
N LYS A 18 8.52 6.37 -23.46
CA LYS A 18 7.44 7.33 -23.73
C LYS A 18 6.76 7.83 -22.46
N VAL A 19 7.29 7.49 -21.29
CA VAL A 19 6.76 7.91 -19.98
C VAL A 19 7.87 8.44 -19.10
N SER A 20 7.57 9.50 -18.36
CA SER A 20 8.50 10.11 -17.41
C SER A 20 8.40 9.40 -16.06
N TRP A 21 9.24 8.38 -15.84
CA TRP A 21 9.35 7.77 -14.51
C TRP A 21 9.97 8.76 -13.53
N PRO A 22 9.43 8.85 -12.30
CA PRO A 22 10.09 9.58 -11.23
C PRO A 22 11.45 8.95 -10.92
N THR A 23 12.38 9.75 -10.40
CA THR A 23 13.65 9.23 -9.90
C THR A 23 13.42 8.31 -8.70
N TRP A 24 14.30 7.33 -8.50
CA TRP A 24 14.24 6.40 -7.36
C TRP A 24 14.07 7.08 -6.00
N PRO A 25 14.77 8.19 -5.67
CA PRO A 25 14.56 8.90 -4.41
C PRO A 25 13.14 9.45 -4.25
N ASN A 26 12.51 9.92 -5.33
CA ASN A 26 11.14 10.44 -5.29
C ASN A 26 10.10 9.34 -5.06
N LEU A 27 10.33 8.15 -5.63
CA LEU A 27 9.50 6.97 -5.37
C LEU A 27 9.55 6.58 -3.90
N LEU A 28 10.76 6.49 -3.33
CA LEU A 28 10.95 6.17 -1.91
C LEU A 28 10.29 7.21 -1.00
N GLN A 29 10.41 8.50 -1.32
CA GLN A 29 9.75 9.56 -0.56
C GLN A 29 8.22 9.37 -0.54
N SER A 30 7.62 9.07 -1.70
CA SER A 30 6.19 8.79 -1.79
C SER A 30 5.78 7.55 -1.00
N THR A 31 6.58 6.48 -1.06
CA THR A 31 6.34 5.25 -0.30
C THR A 31 6.43 5.48 1.22
N VAL A 32 7.38 6.29 1.69
CA VAL A 32 7.55 6.60 3.11
C VAL A 32 6.30 7.31 3.65
N VAL A 33 5.72 8.24 2.90
CA VAL A 33 4.48 8.92 3.29
C VAL A 33 3.34 7.92 3.48
N VAL A 34 3.17 6.99 2.53
CA VAL A 34 2.14 5.95 2.62
C VAL A 34 2.39 5.03 3.82
N LEU A 35 3.65 4.63 4.06
CA LEU A 35 4.02 3.77 5.19
C LEU A 35 3.66 4.43 6.53
N VAL A 36 3.95 5.72 6.69
CA VAL A 36 3.59 6.47 7.90
C VAL A 36 2.07 6.56 8.05
N ALA A 37 1.33 6.82 6.97
CA ALA A 37 -0.13 6.84 7.00
C ALA A 37 -0.71 5.48 7.43
N SER A 38 -0.20 4.38 6.88
CA SER A 38 -0.60 3.02 7.27
C SER A 38 -0.29 2.71 8.73
N ALA A 39 0.85 3.18 9.26
CA ALA A 39 1.21 3.00 10.66
C ALA A 39 0.24 3.73 11.62
N ILE A 40 -0.19 4.94 11.26
CA ILE A 40 -1.20 5.69 12.04
C ILE A 40 -2.53 4.94 12.05
N ILE A 41 -2.99 4.45 10.89
CA ILE A 41 -4.23 3.67 10.79
C ILE A 41 -4.13 2.40 11.65
N ALA A 42 -3.00 1.70 11.61
CA ALA A 42 -2.78 0.51 12.44
C ALA A 42 -2.86 0.81 13.94
N LEU A 43 -2.31 1.95 14.40
CA LEU A 43 -2.44 2.38 15.79
C LEU A 43 -3.90 2.67 16.19
N ILE A 44 -4.68 3.30 15.32
CA ILE A 44 -6.10 3.57 15.58
C ILE A 44 -6.87 2.26 15.73
N ILE A 45 -6.64 1.29 14.84
CA ILE A 45 -7.25 -0.04 14.92
C ILE A 45 -6.86 -0.72 16.23
N LEU A 46 -5.58 -0.65 16.62
CA LEU A 46 -5.11 -1.22 17.89
C LEU A 46 -5.86 -0.64 19.10
N VAL A 47 -6.04 0.68 19.15
CA VAL A 47 -6.81 1.32 20.23
C VAL A 47 -8.27 0.84 20.23
N MET A 48 -8.89 0.77 19.06
CA MET A 48 -10.27 0.28 18.93
C MET A 48 -10.41 -1.18 19.38
N ASP A 49 -9.43 -2.03 19.06
CA ASP A 49 -9.39 -3.43 19.49
C ASP A 49 -9.24 -3.56 21.01
N LEU A 50 -8.40 -2.74 21.63
CA LEU A 50 -8.23 -2.72 23.09
C LEU A 50 -9.52 -2.30 23.80
N ILE A 51 -10.19 -1.24 23.32
CA ILE A 51 -11.47 -0.80 23.87
C ILE A 51 -12.50 -1.91 23.76
N SER A 52 -12.63 -2.50 22.56
CA SER A 52 -13.60 -3.57 22.30
C SER A 52 -13.35 -4.79 23.19
N LYS A 53 -12.09 -5.22 23.33
CA LYS A 53 -11.71 -6.33 24.22
C LYS A 53 -12.09 -6.03 25.67
N ASN A 54 -11.73 -4.86 26.18
CA ASN A 54 -12.01 -4.48 27.57
C ASN A 54 -13.52 -4.41 27.86
N VAL A 55 -14.30 -3.84 26.93
CA VAL A 55 -15.77 -3.78 27.05
C VAL A 55 -16.37 -5.17 27.06
N LEU A 56 -16.00 -6.03 26.11
CA LEU A 56 -16.52 -7.38 26.02
C LEU A 56 -16.13 -8.21 27.25
N THR A 57 -14.88 -8.16 27.69
CA THR A 57 -14.44 -8.87 28.90
C THR A 57 -15.21 -8.42 30.13
N THR A 58 -15.51 -7.12 30.26
CA THR A 58 -16.31 -6.61 31.39
C THR A 58 -17.74 -7.14 31.36
N ILE A 59 -18.37 -7.16 30.18
CA ILE A 59 -19.75 -7.67 30.01
C ILE A 59 -19.83 -9.17 30.26
N TYR A 60 -18.87 -9.96 29.73
CA TYR A 60 -18.85 -11.42 29.92
C TYR A 60 -18.40 -11.85 31.32
N SER A 61 -17.69 -11.00 32.05
CA SER A 61 -17.22 -11.27 33.41
C SER A 61 -18.25 -10.91 34.50
N ILE A 62 -19.32 -10.20 34.13
CA ILE A 62 -20.50 -9.90 34.97
C ILE A 62 -21.50 -11.05 34.83
#